data_AF-F1L3S8-F1
#
_entry.id   AF-F1L3S8-F1
#
_cell.length_a   1.000
_cell.length_b   1.000
_cell.length_c   1.000
_cell.angle_alpha   90.00
_cell.angle_beta   90.00
_cell.angle_gamma   90.00
#
_symmetry.space_group_name_H-M   'P 1'
#
loop_
_entity.id
_entity.type
_entity.pdbx_description
1 polymer ?
#
loop_
_entity_poly.entity_id
_entity_poly.type
_entity_poly.pdbx_seq_one_letter_code
_entity_poly.pdbx_strand_id
1 'polypeptide(L)'
;MKELYTIKNMARNPHGLVTLSSADASFLIYPTSSTSGQVDVFDAVNLCVVQSITAHDSPLAAISLNSNGDLLATASNKGTVIRVFSLPSGDRLFEFCRGMTRCAKIHSLAFSLDSSYLCSSSNTQTVHIFKLPNVNVEKQYASEQNAASNGYTAWMDYFSRAATQYLPSQMSRILQRESSFATARLPVRSSFSAIALTNASGQLQLLIASLDGFLYCYSVSSSGGECRLVKRHDLRTALVRTSAASARRLSEDSSLHVNDFAEFPPI
;
A
#
# COMPACT_ATOMS: atom_id res chain seq x y z
N MET A 1 -25.31 -1.71 14.71
CA MET A 1 -23.90 -1.25 14.69
C MET A 1 -23.79 -0.12 15.71
N LYS A 2 -22.88 -0.21 16.69
CA LYS A 2 -22.71 0.80 17.74
C LYS A 2 -21.48 1.65 17.41
N GLU A 3 -21.60 2.97 17.44
CA GLU A 3 -20.47 3.88 17.30
C GLU A 3 -19.56 3.78 18.53
N LEU A 4 -18.25 3.57 18.32
CA LEU A 4 -17.27 3.50 19.39
C LEU A 4 -16.59 4.85 19.63
N TYR A 5 -16.21 5.54 18.55
CA TYR A 5 -15.47 6.80 18.63
C TYR A 5 -15.62 7.62 17.34
N THR A 6 -15.67 8.94 17.48
CA THR A 6 -15.63 9.88 16.36
C THR A 6 -14.41 10.78 16.49
N ILE A 7 -13.50 10.71 15.51
CA ILE A 7 -12.36 11.63 15.39
C ILE A 7 -12.89 12.97 14.86
N LYS A 8 -12.85 14.00 15.70
CA LYS A 8 -13.33 15.35 15.36
C LYS A 8 -12.23 16.21 14.77
N ASN A 9 -12.61 17.29 14.07
CA ASN A 9 -11.70 18.32 13.55
C ASN A 9 -10.62 17.79 12.60
N MET A 10 -10.91 16.75 11.83
CA MET A 10 -9.98 16.24 10.81
C MET A 10 -9.76 17.28 9.71
N ALA A 11 -8.53 17.38 9.22
CA ALA A 11 -8.25 18.16 8.01
C ALA A 11 -8.99 17.59 6.80
N ARG A 12 -9.16 18.42 5.77
CA ARG A 12 -9.86 18.04 4.54
C ARG A 12 -9.17 16.85 3.88
N ASN A 13 -9.88 15.73 3.75
CA ASN A 13 -9.41 14.50 3.11
C ASN A 13 -10.22 14.18 1.84
N PRO A 14 -10.06 14.95 0.73
CA PRO A 14 -10.90 14.81 -0.46
C PRO A 14 -10.67 13.51 -1.23
N HIS A 15 -9.57 12.82 -0.98
CA HIS A 15 -9.23 11.54 -1.60
C HIS A 15 -9.58 10.33 -0.73
N GLY A 16 -10.14 10.56 0.47
CA GLY A 16 -10.49 9.48 1.40
C GLY A 16 -9.30 8.62 1.80
N LEU A 17 -8.10 9.21 1.89
CA LEU A 17 -6.89 8.49 2.28
C LEU A 17 -7.03 8.02 3.73
N VAL A 18 -7.09 6.71 3.90
CA VAL A 18 -7.12 6.05 5.20
C VAL A 18 -6.58 4.64 5.01
N THR A 19 -5.88 4.10 6.00
CA THR A 19 -5.53 2.68 6.04
C THR A 19 -5.75 2.16 7.44
N LEU A 20 -6.20 0.92 7.54
CA LEU A 20 -6.45 0.22 8.79
C LEU A 20 -5.59 -1.05 8.81
N SER A 21 -5.02 -1.36 9.95
CA SER A 21 -4.32 -2.62 10.14
C SER A 21 -5.31 -3.78 10.18
N SER A 22 -4.93 -4.89 9.56
CA SER A 22 -5.66 -6.15 9.66
C SER A 22 -5.11 -7.07 10.76
N ALA A 23 -4.01 -6.69 11.40
CA ALA A 23 -3.35 -7.46 12.46
C ALA A 23 -3.88 -7.11 13.86
N ASP A 24 -3.36 -7.81 14.87
CA ASP A 24 -3.64 -7.56 16.29
C ASP A 24 -3.37 -6.11 16.71
N ALA A 25 -2.34 -5.49 16.12
CA ALA A 25 -2.11 -4.05 16.23
C ALA A 25 -3.19 -3.30 15.44
N SER A 26 -4.27 -2.89 16.10
CA SER A 26 -5.41 -2.20 15.46
C SER A 26 -5.13 -0.71 15.24
N PHE A 27 -4.20 -0.38 14.34
CA PHE A 27 -3.91 1.00 13.97
C PHE A 27 -4.76 1.50 12.81
N LEU A 28 -5.30 2.71 12.96
CA LEU A 28 -5.92 3.52 11.92
C LEU A 28 -4.97 4.67 11.57
N ILE A 29 -4.63 4.81 10.29
CA ILE A 29 -3.76 5.90 9.82
C ILE A 29 -4.52 6.78 8.85
N TYR A 30 -4.46 8.08 9.10
CA TYR A 30 -5.13 9.10 8.30
C TYR A 30 -4.28 10.37 8.20
N PRO A 31 -4.43 11.17 7.12
CA PRO A 31 -3.75 12.44 6.99
C PRO A 31 -4.33 13.49 7.94
N THR A 32 -3.45 14.28 8.55
CA THR A 32 -3.83 15.39 9.46
C THR A 32 -3.67 16.77 8.86
N SER A 33 -3.05 16.89 7.69
CA SER A 33 -2.80 18.16 7.02
C SER A 33 -3.21 18.08 5.55
N SER A 34 -3.82 19.17 5.06
CA SER A 34 -4.13 19.33 3.64
C SER A 34 -3.02 19.99 2.84
N THR A 35 -1.97 20.51 3.51
CA THR A 35 -0.86 21.26 2.88
C THR A 35 0.48 20.55 3.01
N SER A 36 0.63 19.68 4.01
CA SER A 36 1.83 18.87 4.27
C SER A 36 1.47 17.39 4.33
N GLY A 37 2.48 16.52 4.17
CA GLY A 37 2.32 15.07 4.22
C GLY A 37 2.42 14.54 5.64
N GLN A 38 1.56 15.01 6.55
CA GLN A 38 1.47 14.52 7.92
C GLN A 38 0.40 13.44 8.07
N VAL A 39 0.71 12.42 8.86
CA VAL A 39 -0.23 11.36 9.25
C VAL A 39 -0.25 11.18 10.75
N ASP A 40 -1.43 10.86 11.28
CA ASP A 40 -1.55 10.35 12.64
C ASP A 40 -1.74 8.83 12.61
N VAL A 41 -1.15 8.18 13.60
CA VAL A 41 -1.33 6.77 13.93
C VAL A 41 -2.25 6.71 15.14
N PHE A 42 -3.47 6.26 14.91
CA PHE A 42 -4.51 6.17 15.92
C PHE A 42 -4.70 4.71 16.34
N ASP A 43 -4.58 4.46 17.63
CA ASP A 43 -4.87 3.15 18.22
C ASP A 43 -6.39 2.99 18.35
N ALA A 44 -6.96 2.08 17.56
CA ALA A 44 -8.38 1.82 17.53
C ALA A 44 -8.88 0.99 18.72
N VAL A 45 -7.99 0.42 19.53
CA VAL A 45 -8.33 -0.27 20.80
C VAL A 45 -8.41 0.75 21.93
N ASN A 46 -7.36 1.55 22.09
CA ASN A 46 -7.24 2.54 23.18
C ASN A 46 -7.89 3.89 22.83
N LEU A 47 -8.34 4.06 21.58
CA LEU A 47 -9.04 5.23 21.06
C LEU A 47 -8.25 6.53 21.23
N CYS A 48 -6.93 6.48 21.03
CA CYS A 48 -6.03 7.62 21.16
C CYS A 48 -5.00 7.68 20.03
N VAL A 49 -4.47 8.88 19.76
CA VAL A 49 -3.34 9.05 18.85
C VAL A 49 -2.07 8.63 19.58
N VAL A 50 -1.35 7.66 19.02
CA VAL A 50 -0.09 7.14 19.60
C VAL A 50 1.15 7.75 18.95
N GLN A 51 1.04 8.18 17.69
CA GLN A 51 2.16 8.80 16.99
C GLN A 51 1.69 9.76 15.89
N SER A 52 2.45 10.83 15.65
CA SER A 52 2.24 11.74 14.51
C SER A 52 3.52 11.82 13.67
N ILE A 53 3.43 11.50 12.38
CA ILE A 53 4.57 11.35 11.48
C ILE A 53 4.50 12.43 10.40
N THR A 54 5.53 13.29 10.37
CA THR A 54 5.75 14.20 9.23
C THR A 54 6.45 13.45 8.11
N ALA A 55 5.66 12.78 7.27
CA ALA A 55 6.16 11.89 6.24
C ALA A 55 6.70 12.64 5.01
N HIS A 56 6.05 13.73 4.58
CA HIS A 56 6.45 14.53 3.40
C HIS A 56 6.15 16.02 3.56
N ASP A 57 6.83 16.87 2.79
CA ASP A 57 6.62 18.33 2.80
C ASP A 57 5.38 18.77 2.00
N SER A 58 4.79 17.86 1.23
CA SER A 58 3.61 18.09 0.40
C SER A 58 2.52 17.06 0.70
N PRO A 59 1.24 17.35 0.39
CA PRO A 59 0.12 16.49 0.76
C PRO A 59 0.29 15.06 0.26
N LEU A 60 -0.28 14.10 1.00
CA LEU A 60 -0.19 12.69 0.66
C LEU A 60 -1.04 12.35 -0.57
N ALA A 61 -0.51 11.45 -1.39
CA ALA A 61 -1.20 10.84 -2.51
C ALA A 61 -1.67 9.42 -2.19
N ALA A 62 -0.89 8.69 -1.40
CA ALA A 62 -1.17 7.30 -1.04
C ALA A 62 -0.52 6.95 0.32
N ILE A 63 -1.21 6.10 1.07
CA ILE A 63 -0.75 5.49 2.32
C ILE A 63 -1.12 4.01 2.30
N SER A 64 -0.29 3.15 2.88
CA SER A 64 -0.58 1.72 3.01
C SER A 64 0.12 1.16 4.24
N LEU A 65 -0.59 0.34 5.01
CA LEU A 65 0.02 -0.55 5.98
C LEU A 65 0.43 -1.87 5.34
N ASN A 66 1.37 -2.57 5.97
CA ASN A 66 1.60 -3.98 5.72
C ASN A 66 0.62 -4.85 6.52
N SER A 67 0.65 -6.17 6.25
CA SER A 67 -0.27 -7.12 6.89
C SER A 67 -0.13 -7.18 8.41
N ASN A 68 1.09 -6.98 8.94
CA ASN A 68 1.39 -7.06 10.37
C ASN A 68 1.08 -5.77 11.14
N GLY A 69 0.84 -4.65 10.44
CA GLY A 69 0.56 -3.35 11.05
C GLY A 69 1.77 -2.62 11.65
N ASP A 70 2.99 -3.14 11.45
CA ASP A 70 4.25 -2.58 11.97
C ASP A 70 5.00 -1.72 10.94
N LEU A 71 4.58 -1.70 9.67
CA LEU A 71 5.17 -0.86 8.62
C LEU A 71 4.14 0.01 7.91
N LEU A 72 4.47 1.30 7.76
CA LEU A 72 3.67 2.28 7.03
C LEU A 72 4.43 2.79 5.80
N ALA A 73 3.89 2.54 4.61
CA ALA A 73 4.36 3.16 3.38
C ALA A 73 3.56 4.44 3.07
N THR A 74 4.25 5.49 2.64
CA THR A 74 3.65 6.78 2.28
C THR A 74 4.25 7.34 1.01
N ALA A 75 3.43 8.02 0.21
CA ALA A 75 3.87 8.82 -0.92
C ALA A 75 3.10 10.14 -0.97
N SER A 76 3.79 11.20 -1.39
CA SER A 76 3.17 12.52 -1.58
C SER A 76 2.67 12.74 -3.01
N ASN A 77 1.93 13.83 -3.21
CA ASN A 77 1.47 14.29 -4.52
C ASN A 77 2.61 14.61 -5.51
N LYS A 78 3.83 14.87 -5.01
CA LYS A 78 5.02 14.95 -5.88
C LYS A 78 5.37 13.59 -6.47
N GLY A 79 5.19 12.52 -5.71
CA GLY A 79 5.37 11.12 -6.11
C GLY A 79 6.76 10.78 -6.65
N THR A 80 7.78 11.52 -6.22
CA THR A 80 9.19 11.27 -6.56
C THR A 80 9.82 10.25 -5.61
N VAL A 81 9.40 10.26 -4.35
CA VAL A 81 9.89 9.39 -3.28
C VAL A 81 8.74 8.68 -2.59
N ILE A 82 9.02 7.45 -2.17
CA ILE A 82 8.15 6.63 -1.32
C ILE A 82 8.94 6.36 -0.04
N ARG A 83 8.32 6.57 1.11
CA ARG A 83 8.94 6.38 2.42
C ARG A 83 8.25 5.28 3.19
N VAL A 84 9.02 4.48 3.90
CA VAL A 84 8.51 3.43 4.80
C VAL A 84 8.94 3.75 6.22
N PHE A 85 8.00 3.67 7.16
CA PHE A 85 8.17 3.96 8.57
C PHE A 85 7.85 2.72 9.42
N SER A 86 8.55 2.53 10.52
CA SER A 86 8.16 1.58 11.57
C SER A 86 7.02 2.15 12.40
N LEU A 87 6.10 1.28 12.82
CA LEU A 87 5.04 1.60 13.76
C LEU A 87 5.20 0.73 15.02
N PRO A 88 4.86 1.27 16.21
CA PRO A 88 4.35 2.62 16.45
C PRO A 88 5.45 3.70 16.55
N SER A 89 6.75 3.34 16.49
CA SER A 89 7.84 4.28 16.79
C SER A 89 7.90 5.49 15.85
N GLY A 90 7.48 5.34 14.59
CA GLY A 90 7.50 6.40 13.58
C GLY A 90 8.88 6.64 12.95
N ASP A 91 9.84 5.74 13.17
CA ASP A 91 11.18 5.85 12.57
C ASP A 91 11.12 5.58 11.07
N ARG A 92 11.82 6.40 10.29
CA ARG A 92 11.91 6.19 8.85
C ARG A 92 12.94 5.10 8.55
N LEU A 93 12.48 3.96 8.07
CA LEU A 93 13.34 2.81 7.74
C LEU A 93 13.88 2.89 6.32
N PHE A 94 13.01 3.21 5.35
CA PHE A 94 13.36 3.15 3.93
C PHE A 94 12.90 4.40 3.17
N GLU A 95 13.67 4.78 2.14
CA GLU A 95 13.29 5.79 1.15
C GLU A 95 13.63 5.28 -0.25
N PHE A 96 12.61 5.10 -1.08
CA PHE A 96 12.73 4.63 -2.45
C PHE A 96 12.49 5.77 -3.44
N CYS A 97 13.38 5.92 -4.42
CA CYS A 97 13.21 6.87 -5.51
C CYS A 97 12.46 6.22 -6.67
N ARG A 98 11.27 6.74 -6.98
CA ARG A 98 10.47 6.30 -8.14
C ARG A 98 11.01 6.86 -9.45
N GLY A 99 11.57 8.07 -9.41
CA GLY A 99 12.20 8.74 -10.54
C GLY A 99 12.69 10.15 -10.15
N MET A 100 13.90 10.51 -10.61
CA MET A 100 14.56 11.75 -10.21
C MET A 100 13.99 13.00 -10.91
N THR A 101 13.58 12.86 -12.17
CA THR A 101 13.28 14.01 -13.04
C THR A 101 11.78 14.29 -13.20
N ARG A 102 10.91 13.31 -12.97
CA ARG A 102 9.48 13.44 -13.25
C ARG A 102 8.61 13.13 -12.04
N CYS A 103 7.82 14.13 -11.64
CA CYS A 103 6.73 13.94 -10.68
C CYS A 103 5.67 13.01 -11.28
N ALA A 104 5.04 12.22 -10.43
CA ALA A 104 4.00 11.29 -10.84
C ALA A 104 2.92 11.20 -9.78
N LYS A 105 1.68 11.11 -10.22
CA LYS A 105 0.55 10.94 -9.31
C LYS A 105 0.50 9.47 -8.91
N ILE A 106 0.86 9.16 -7.67
CA ILE A 106 0.77 7.81 -7.11
C ILE A 106 -0.72 7.47 -6.91
N HIS A 107 -1.12 6.27 -7.33
CA HIS A 107 -2.50 5.79 -7.20
C HIS A 107 -2.65 4.82 -6.05
N SER A 108 -1.70 3.89 -5.91
CA SER A 108 -1.76 2.83 -4.90
C SER A 108 -0.35 2.45 -4.46
N LEU A 109 -0.24 2.08 -3.19
CA LEU A 109 0.91 1.40 -2.60
C LEU A 109 0.40 0.06 -2.05
N ALA A 110 1.21 -1.00 -2.10
CA ALA A 110 0.86 -2.26 -1.46
C ALA A 110 2.10 -3.05 -1.08
N PHE A 111 2.12 -3.57 0.14
CA PHE A 111 3.12 -4.53 0.59
C PHE A 111 2.81 -5.94 0.05
N SER A 112 3.83 -6.77 -0.07
CA SER A 112 3.64 -8.21 -0.11
C SER A 112 3.20 -8.73 1.27
N LEU A 113 2.55 -9.89 1.31
CA LEU A 113 2.05 -10.48 2.55
C LEU A 113 3.16 -10.72 3.59
N ASP A 114 4.36 -11.06 3.14
CA ASP A 114 5.57 -11.27 3.94
C ASP A 114 6.35 -9.97 4.21
N SER A 115 5.83 -8.81 3.79
CA SER A 115 6.46 -7.49 3.91
C SER A 115 7.86 -7.36 3.27
N SER A 116 8.26 -8.33 2.45
CA SER A 116 9.57 -8.33 1.76
C SER A 116 9.61 -7.44 0.51
N TYR A 117 8.44 -7.00 0.03
CA TYR A 117 8.31 -6.16 -1.15
C TYR A 117 7.24 -5.08 -0.96
N LEU A 118 7.43 -3.95 -1.64
CA LEU A 118 6.47 -2.86 -1.74
C LEU A 118 6.31 -2.50 -3.21
N CYS A 119 5.09 -2.45 -3.72
CA CYS A 119 4.82 -1.96 -5.06
C CYS A 119 4.14 -0.59 -5.03
N SER A 120 4.33 0.16 -6.12
CA SER A 120 3.75 1.48 -6.33
C SER A 120 3.26 1.65 -7.76
N SER A 121 1.99 2.00 -7.90
CA SER A 121 1.37 2.37 -9.16
C SER A 121 1.19 3.89 -9.24
N SER A 122 1.22 4.41 -10.46
CA SER A 122 1.08 5.84 -10.71
C SER A 122 0.30 6.11 -12.00
N ASN A 123 0.10 7.37 -12.33
CA ASN A 123 -0.45 7.80 -13.62
C ASN A 123 0.46 7.49 -14.82
N THR A 124 1.63 6.91 -14.57
CA THR A 124 2.47 6.36 -15.62
C THR A 124 2.14 4.87 -15.81
N GLN A 125 2.41 4.33 -16.99
CA GLN A 125 2.15 2.92 -17.28
C GLN A 125 3.02 1.95 -16.47
N THR A 126 4.00 2.44 -15.73
CA THR A 126 4.98 1.61 -15.02
C THR A 126 4.60 1.50 -13.55
N VAL A 127 4.40 0.27 -13.09
CA VAL A 127 4.37 -0.09 -11.68
C VAL A 127 5.78 -0.46 -11.26
N HIS A 128 6.22 0.11 -10.15
CA HIS A 128 7.54 -0.16 -9.57
C HIS A 128 7.38 -1.11 -8.40
N ILE A 129 8.30 -2.06 -8.28
CA ILE A 129 8.40 -2.99 -7.14
C ILE A 129 9.75 -2.74 -6.48
N PHE A 130 9.74 -2.53 -5.18
CA PHE A 130 10.90 -2.34 -4.32
C PHE A 130 11.04 -3.54 -3.41
N LYS A 131 12.28 -4.00 -3.20
CA LYS A 131 12.58 -5.06 -2.24
C LYS A 131 12.93 -4.40 -0.91
N LEU A 132 12.35 -4.91 0.17
CA LEU A 132 12.64 -4.45 1.52
C LEU A 132 13.68 -5.37 2.16
N PRO A 133 14.76 -4.83 2.72
CA PRO A 133 15.64 -5.59 3.59
C PRO A 133 14.86 -6.15 4.79
N ASN A 134 15.14 -7.40 5.18
CA ASN A 134 14.55 -7.97 6.38
C ASN A 134 14.99 -7.16 7.61
N VAL A 135 14.05 -6.45 8.22
CA VAL A 135 14.27 -5.80 9.51
C VAL A 135 14.00 -6.84 10.59
N ASN A 136 15.03 -7.56 11.02
CA ASN A 136 14.91 -8.44 12.19
C ASN A 136 14.84 -7.56 13.45
N VAL A 137 13.62 -7.20 13.85
CA VAL A 137 13.35 -6.37 15.04
C VAL A 137 13.80 -7.06 16.34
N GLU A 138 13.91 -8.39 16.36
CA GLU A 138 14.26 -9.18 17.57
C GLU A 138 15.70 -8.99 18.09
N LYS A 139 16.66 -8.56 17.27
CA LYS A 139 18.07 -8.42 17.71
C LYS A 139 18.42 -7.07 18.34
N GLN A 140 17.47 -6.15 18.49
CA GLN A 140 17.73 -4.83 19.08
C GLN A 140 17.67 -4.78 20.61
N TYR A 141 17.08 -5.77 21.28
CA TYR A 141 16.88 -5.74 22.74
C TYR A 141 18.03 -6.31 23.58
N ALA A 142 19.12 -6.79 22.97
CA ALA A 142 20.27 -7.36 23.70
C ALA A 142 21.48 -6.42 23.82
N SER A 143 21.40 -5.17 23.35
CA SER A 143 22.51 -4.21 23.44
C SER A 143 22.05 -2.81 23.83
N GLU A 144 21.31 -2.71 24.92
CA GLU A 144 21.08 -1.43 25.60
C GLU A 144 22.28 -1.11 26.50
N GLN A 145 23.30 -0.49 25.91
CA GLN A 145 24.12 0.52 26.60
C GLN A 145 25.01 1.39 25.69
N ASN A 146 25.06 1.20 24.36
CA ASN A 146 25.92 2.02 23.50
C ASN A 146 25.43 2.17 22.03
N ALA A 147 24.22 2.64 21.76
CA ALA A 147 23.71 2.67 20.37
C ALA A 147 22.79 3.84 20.01
N ALA A 148 23.27 5.08 20.10
CA ALA A 148 22.66 6.24 19.44
C ALA A 148 22.98 6.32 17.93
N SER A 149 23.42 5.24 17.28
CA SER A 149 23.96 5.31 15.91
C SER A 149 23.82 4.04 15.03
N ASN A 150 23.26 2.93 15.54
CA ASN A 150 23.46 1.62 14.89
C ASN A 150 22.49 1.23 13.76
N GLY A 151 21.46 2.02 13.45
CA GLY A 151 20.67 1.84 12.21
C GLY A 151 21.47 2.19 10.95
N TYR A 152 22.49 3.05 11.10
CA TYR A 152 23.33 3.51 10.00
C TYR A 152 24.50 2.56 9.68
N THR A 153 24.87 1.64 10.58
CA THR A 153 26.03 0.76 10.39
C THR A 153 25.69 -0.54 9.67
N ALA A 154 24.47 -1.06 9.82
CA ALA A 154 24.06 -2.32 9.18
C ALA A 154 24.01 -2.24 7.65
N TRP A 155 23.58 -1.10 7.09
CA TRP A 155 23.63 -0.87 5.65
C TRP A 155 25.06 -0.57 5.17
N MET A 156 25.86 0.17 5.96
CA MET A 156 27.27 0.41 5.66
C MET A 156 28.10 -0.88 5.61
N ASP A 157 27.81 -1.88 6.45
CA ASP A 157 28.49 -3.19 6.43
C ASP A 157 28.14 -4.04 5.19
N TYR A 158 26.97 -3.81 4.61
CA TYR A 158 26.59 -4.39 3.31
C TYR A 158 27.33 -3.70 2.15
N PHE A 159 27.55 -2.38 2.23
CA PHE A 159 28.32 -1.62 1.24
C PHE A 159 29.84 -1.88 1.31
N SER A 160 30.38 -2.10 2.50
CA SER A 160 31.82 -2.35 2.71
C SER A 160 32.31 -3.62 2.02
N ARG A 161 31.42 -4.60 1.81
CA ARG A 161 31.73 -5.86 1.12
C ARG A 161 31.71 -5.77 -0.40
N ALA A 162 31.16 -4.70 -1.00
CA ALA A 162 30.82 -4.69 -2.43
C ALA A 162 31.66 -3.77 -3.33
N ALA A 163 32.50 -2.86 -2.83
CA ALA A 163 33.68 -2.28 -3.53
C ALA A 163 34.20 -1.01 -2.85
N THR A 164 35.26 -1.14 -2.05
CA THR A 164 36.06 -0.03 -1.50
C THR A 164 37.34 0.16 -2.31
N GLN A 165 37.23 0.60 -3.56
CA GLN A 165 38.42 1.13 -4.24
C GLN A 165 38.05 2.20 -5.28
N TYR A 166 38.17 3.45 -4.84
CA TYR A 166 38.25 4.69 -5.63
C TYR A 166 36.98 5.20 -6.32
N LEU A 167 36.13 5.90 -5.57
CA LEU A 167 35.20 6.88 -6.15
C LEU A 167 35.22 8.20 -5.35
N PRO A 168 35.47 9.37 -6.00
CA PRO A 168 35.59 10.67 -5.32
C PRO A 168 34.29 11.15 -4.64
N SER A 169 34.45 11.96 -3.60
CA SER A 169 33.45 12.43 -2.62
C SER A 169 32.28 13.28 -3.16
N GLN A 170 32.20 13.54 -4.47
CA GLN A 170 31.09 14.28 -5.08
C GLN A 170 30.15 13.40 -5.93
N MET A 171 30.48 12.12 -6.16
CA MET A 171 29.66 11.21 -7.00
C MET A 171 28.83 10.19 -6.20
N SER A 172 29.02 10.09 -4.88
CA SER A 172 28.32 9.11 -4.02
C SER A 172 26.86 9.45 -3.74
N ARG A 173 26.42 10.71 -3.94
CA ARG A 173 25.00 11.09 -3.83
C ARG A 173 24.14 10.73 -5.04
N ILE A 174 24.75 10.24 -6.13
CA ILE A 174 24.07 10.06 -7.42
C ILE A 174 23.89 8.59 -7.82
N LEU A 175 24.61 7.64 -7.22
CA LEU A 175 24.71 6.27 -7.77
C LEU A 175 24.02 5.14 -6.98
N GLN A 176 23.42 5.37 -5.80
CA GLN A 176 22.82 4.29 -5.00
C GLN A 176 21.49 4.67 -4.30
N ARG A 177 20.59 5.37 -4.99
CA ARG A 177 19.17 5.42 -4.59
C ARG A 177 18.40 4.53 -5.55
N GLU A 178 18.42 3.24 -5.23
CA GLU A 178 18.13 2.12 -6.11
C GLU A 178 16.88 2.31 -6.99
N SER A 179 17.08 2.09 -8.28
CA SER A 179 16.05 1.78 -9.26
C SER A 179 15.22 0.60 -8.77
N SER A 180 13.90 0.70 -8.90
CA SER A 180 12.97 -0.39 -8.60
C SER A 180 13.51 -1.78 -8.95
N PHE A 181 13.50 -2.70 -7.97
CA PHE A 181 13.91 -4.10 -8.11
C PHE A 181 13.26 -4.78 -9.32
N ALA A 182 11.96 -4.53 -9.51
CA ALA A 182 11.25 -4.98 -10.68
C ALA A 182 10.27 -3.91 -11.17
N THR A 183 9.91 -3.98 -12.45
CA THR A 183 8.93 -3.08 -13.06
C THR A 183 7.93 -3.86 -13.87
N ALA A 184 6.66 -3.44 -13.85
CA ALA A 184 5.63 -3.98 -14.72
C ALA A 184 5.04 -2.84 -15.55
N ARG A 185 4.85 -3.08 -16.85
CA ARG A 185 4.27 -2.08 -17.74
C ARG A 185 2.85 -2.48 -18.13
N LEU A 186 1.89 -1.62 -17.78
CA LEU A 186 0.51 -1.74 -18.21
C LEU A 186 0.39 -1.50 -19.72
N PRO A 187 -0.40 -2.32 -20.44
CA PRO A 187 -0.57 -2.19 -21.88
C PRO A 187 -1.32 -0.90 -22.26
N VAL A 188 -2.20 -0.42 -21.38
CA VAL A 188 -3.02 0.77 -21.58
C VAL A 188 -2.66 1.82 -20.53
N ARG A 189 -2.68 3.11 -20.89
CA ARG A 189 -2.61 4.18 -19.89
C ARG A 189 -3.87 4.16 -19.06
N SER A 190 -3.74 3.83 -17.79
CA SER A 190 -4.86 3.89 -16.84
C SER A 190 -4.83 5.19 -16.06
N SER A 191 -6.00 5.76 -15.81
CA SER A 191 -6.16 6.96 -14.97
C SER A 191 -6.14 6.63 -13.47
N PHE A 192 -6.36 5.37 -13.10
CA PHE A 192 -6.25 4.84 -11.75
C PHE A 192 -6.06 3.32 -11.78
N SER A 193 -5.19 2.82 -10.90
CA SER A 193 -4.96 1.38 -10.76
C SER A 193 -4.71 1.00 -9.32
N ALA A 194 -5.52 0.06 -8.80
CA ALA A 194 -5.28 -0.59 -7.53
C ALA A 194 -4.33 -1.78 -7.75
N ILE A 195 -3.42 -2.00 -6.81
CA ILE A 195 -2.38 -3.04 -6.92
C ILE A 195 -2.34 -3.92 -5.68
N ALA A 196 -1.87 -5.14 -5.86
CA ALA A 196 -1.57 -6.06 -4.77
C ALA A 196 -0.39 -6.95 -5.13
N LEU A 197 0.41 -7.34 -4.14
CA LEU A 197 1.43 -8.37 -4.26
C LEU A 197 0.96 -9.61 -3.51
N THR A 198 1.02 -10.76 -4.18
CA THR A 198 0.63 -12.04 -3.59
C THR A 198 1.64 -13.11 -3.98
N ASN A 199 1.75 -14.15 -3.17
CA ASN A 199 2.56 -15.31 -3.50
C ASN A 199 1.61 -16.44 -3.93
N ALA A 200 1.71 -16.85 -5.19
CA ALA A 200 0.89 -17.92 -5.75
C ALA A 200 1.82 -19.00 -6.33
N SER A 201 1.65 -20.24 -5.87
CA SER A 201 2.46 -21.39 -6.31
C SER A 201 3.97 -21.18 -6.12
N GLY A 202 4.37 -20.48 -5.05
CA GLY A 202 5.78 -20.20 -4.74
C GLY A 202 6.42 -19.10 -5.60
N GLN A 203 5.63 -18.38 -6.39
CA GLN A 203 6.08 -17.23 -7.18
C GLN A 203 5.36 -15.96 -6.77
N LEU A 204 6.14 -14.87 -6.63
CA LEU A 204 5.59 -13.54 -6.39
C LEU A 204 4.84 -13.08 -7.64
N GLN A 205 3.59 -12.67 -7.44
CA GLN A 205 2.72 -12.14 -8.47
C GLN A 205 2.28 -10.73 -8.12
N LEU A 206 2.32 -9.86 -9.13
CA LEU A 206 1.75 -8.51 -9.08
C LEU A 206 0.39 -8.54 -9.75
N LEU A 207 -0.64 -8.18 -9.00
CA LEU A 207 -2.00 -8.00 -9.48
C LEU A 207 -2.26 -6.50 -9.67
N ILE A 208 -2.83 -6.12 -10.82
CA ILE A 208 -3.20 -4.75 -11.13
C ILE A 208 -4.64 -4.72 -11.61
N ALA A 209 -5.53 -4.14 -10.81
CA ALA A 209 -6.90 -3.84 -11.22
C ALA A 209 -6.96 -2.41 -11.75
N SER A 210 -7.45 -2.24 -12.97
CA SER A 210 -7.45 -0.95 -13.68
C SER A 210 -8.87 -0.57 -14.10
N LEU A 211 -9.12 0.74 -14.23
CA LEU A 211 -10.44 1.29 -14.61
C LEU A 211 -10.86 0.95 -16.04
N ASP A 212 -9.98 0.38 -16.86
CA ASP A 212 -10.33 -0.20 -18.16
C ASP A 212 -11.16 -1.50 -18.03
N GLY A 213 -11.40 -1.96 -16.80
CA GLY A 213 -12.23 -3.12 -16.50
C GLY A 213 -11.47 -4.44 -16.53
N PHE A 214 -10.14 -4.41 -16.48
CA PHE A 214 -9.30 -5.59 -16.48
C PHE A 214 -8.50 -5.75 -15.19
N LEU A 215 -8.29 -7.01 -14.81
CA LEU A 215 -7.29 -7.43 -13.84
C LEU A 215 -6.10 -8.04 -14.59
N TYR A 216 -4.94 -7.45 -14.43
CA TYR A 216 -3.69 -7.91 -15.00
C TYR A 216 -2.86 -8.64 -13.94
N CYS A 217 -2.37 -9.83 -14.27
CA CYS A 217 -1.54 -10.65 -13.39
C CYS A 217 -0.15 -10.78 -14.00
N TYR A 218 0.86 -10.26 -13.32
CA TYR A 218 2.26 -10.32 -13.71
C TYR A 218 3.03 -11.28 -12.79
N SER A 219 3.96 -12.05 -13.36
CA SER A 219 4.94 -12.81 -12.59
C SER A 219 6.16 -11.94 -12.33
N VAL A 220 6.61 -11.89 -11.08
CA VAL A 220 7.80 -11.16 -10.65
C VAL A 220 8.94 -12.16 -10.48
N SER A 221 10.03 -11.97 -11.21
CA SER A 221 11.22 -12.84 -11.09
C SER A 221 11.94 -12.60 -9.76
N SER A 222 12.55 -13.66 -9.20
CA SER A 222 13.41 -13.55 -8.02
C SER A 222 14.67 -12.71 -8.28
N SER A 223 15.11 -12.63 -9.54
CA SER A 223 16.21 -11.77 -9.99
C SER A 223 15.80 -10.30 -10.20
N GLY A 224 14.50 -9.99 -10.11
CA GLY A 224 13.97 -8.68 -10.47
C GLY A 224 13.87 -8.47 -11.99
N GLY A 225 13.83 -7.21 -12.42
CA GLY A 225 13.74 -6.81 -13.83
C GLY A 225 12.31 -6.53 -14.32
N GLU A 226 12.09 -6.66 -15.63
CA GLU A 226 10.76 -6.46 -16.23
C GLU A 226 9.86 -7.67 -15.95
N CYS A 227 8.69 -7.41 -15.37
CA CYS A 227 7.71 -8.42 -15.02
C CYS A 227 6.98 -8.90 -16.26
N ARG A 228 6.77 -10.22 -16.38
CA ARG A 228 6.03 -10.81 -17.50
C ARG A 228 4.53 -10.82 -17.19
N LEU A 229 3.71 -10.29 -18.10
CA LEU A 229 2.26 -10.46 -18.04
C LEU A 229 1.91 -11.94 -18.24
N VAL A 230 1.35 -12.57 -17.22
CA VAL A 230 0.94 -13.98 -17.24
C VAL A 230 -0.49 -14.11 -17.72
N LYS A 231 -1.39 -13.27 -17.20
CA LYS A 231 -2.81 -13.39 -17.46
C LYS A 231 -3.51 -12.04 -17.41
N ARG A 232 -4.57 -11.91 -18.22
CA ARG A 232 -5.50 -10.78 -18.18
C ARG A 232 -6.91 -11.33 -18.00
N HIS A 233 -7.64 -10.79 -17.04
CA HIS A 233 -9.02 -11.14 -16.74
C HIS A 233 -9.94 -9.95 -17.01
N ASP A 234 -11.04 -10.18 -17.71
CA ASP A 234 -12.08 -9.16 -17.89
C ASP A 234 -13.02 -9.16 -16.68
N LEU A 235 -13.00 -8.07 -15.91
CA LEU A 235 -13.83 -7.91 -14.71
C LEU A 235 -15.27 -7.50 -15.07
N ARG A 236 -15.52 -6.99 -16.28
CA ARG A 236 -16.84 -6.53 -16.71
C ARG A 236 -17.77 -7.72 -16.95
N THR A 237 -17.23 -8.81 -17.51
CA THR A 237 -17.98 -10.04 -17.75
C THR A 237 -18.44 -10.70 -16.44
N ALA A 238 -17.65 -10.57 -15.36
CA ALA A 238 -18.03 -11.05 -14.05
C ALA A 238 -19.22 -10.27 -13.45
N LEU A 239 -19.26 -8.95 -13.67
CA LEU A 239 -20.35 -8.07 -13.23
C LEU A 239 -21.69 -8.35 -13.94
N VAL A 240 -21.65 -8.72 -15.22
CA VAL A 240 -22.88 -9.11 -15.96
C VAL A 240 -23.46 -10.42 -15.43
N ARG A 241 -22.62 -11.37 -14.99
CA ARG A 241 -23.08 -12.64 -14.43
C ARG A 241 -23.72 -12.47 -13.05
N THR A 242 -23.18 -11.57 -12.21
CA THR A 242 -23.80 -11.27 -10.91
C THR A 242 -25.10 -10.48 -11.08
N SER A 243 -25.18 -9.52 -11.99
CA SER A 243 -26.44 -8.80 -12.23
C SER A 243 -27.53 -9.71 -12.80
N ALA A 244 -27.19 -10.65 -13.70
CA ALA A 244 -28.14 -11.64 -14.20
C ALA A 244 -28.58 -12.66 -13.13
N ALA A 245 -27.68 -13.06 -12.22
CA ALA A 245 -28.02 -13.93 -11.09
C ALA A 245 -28.85 -13.20 -10.02
N SER A 246 -28.56 -11.93 -9.74
CA SER A 246 -29.37 -11.07 -8.86
C SER A 246 -30.73 -10.74 -9.46
N ALA A 247 -30.82 -10.51 -10.78
CA ALA A 247 -32.08 -10.33 -11.48
C ALA A 247 -32.94 -11.60 -11.49
N ARG A 248 -32.33 -12.79 -11.59
CA ARG A 248 -33.04 -14.08 -11.46
C ARG A 248 -33.57 -14.33 -10.05
N ARG A 249 -32.84 -13.95 -9.00
CA ARG A 249 -33.34 -14.04 -7.62
C ARG A 249 -34.54 -13.11 -7.38
N LEU A 250 -34.55 -11.92 -7.98
CA LEU A 250 -35.69 -10.99 -7.90
C LEU A 250 -36.93 -11.51 -8.68
N SER A 251 -36.74 -12.33 -9.73
CA SER A 251 -37.85 -12.95 -10.45
C SER A 251 -38.42 -14.20 -9.77
N GLU A 252 -37.66 -14.87 -8.91
CA GLU A 252 -38.14 -16.02 -8.13
C GLU A 252 -38.90 -15.57 -6.86
N ASP A 253 -38.48 -14.48 -6.21
CA ASP A 253 -39.16 -13.91 -5.02
C ASP A 253 -40.50 -13.21 -5.33
N SER A 254 -40.80 -12.91 -6.60
CA SER A 254 -42.08 -12.33 -7.02
C SER A 254 -43.17 -13.37 -7.33
N SER A 255 -42.91 -14.65 -7.07
CA SER A 255 -43.84 -15.76 -7.31
C SER A 255 -44.53 -16.32 -6.06
N LEU A 256 -44.30 -15.73 -4.87
CA LEU A 256 -44.99 -16.12 -3.63
C LEU A 256 -46.31 -15.35 -3.45
N HIS A 257 -47.40 -16.01 -3.85
CA HIS A 257 -48.80 -15.87 -3.43
C HIS A 257 -49.30 -14.50 -2.92
N VAL A 258 -49.93 -13.75 -3.82
CA VAL A 258 -51.06 -12.89 -3.50
C VAL A 258 -52.32 -13.74 -3.65
N ASN A 259 -52.90 -14.20 -2.55
CA ASN A 259 -54.32 -14.49 -2.34
C ASN A 259 -54.46 -15.29 -1.03
N ASP A 260 -54.76 -14.60 0.06
CA ASP A 260 -55.66 -15.07 1.12
C ASP A 260 -55.73 -14.00 2.23
N PHE A 261 -56.66 -13.06 2.08
CA PHE A 261 -57.22 -12.30 3.19
C PHE A 261 -58.70 -12.07 2.91
N ALA A 262 -59.53 -13.03 3.33
CA ALA A 262 -60.97 -12.86 3.43
C ALA A 262 -61.40 -12.91 4.92
N GLU A 263 -61.99 -11.79 5.34
CA GLU A 263 -63.07 -11.63 6.31
C GLU A 263 -62.96 -12.21 7.73
N PHE A 264 -62.91 -11.30 8.71
CA PHE A 264 -63.52 -11.50 10.03
C PHE A 264 -64.69 -10.51 10.18
N PRO A 265 -65.88 -10.93 10.66
CA PRO A 265 -67.00 -10.02 10.90
C PRO A 265 -66.87 -9.33 12.28
N PRO A 266 -67.62 -8.24 12.52
CA PRO A 266 -67.32 -7.32 13.62
C PRO A 266 -67.96 -7.72 14.95
N ILE A 267 -67.14 -7.52 16.01
CA ILE A 267 -67.35 -7.50 17.47
C ILE A 267 -67.90 -8.79 18.10
#